data_AF-A0A7J3D7K1-F1
#
_entry.id   AF-A0A7J3D7K1-F1
#
_cell.length_a   1.000
_cell.length_b   1.000
_cell.length_c   1.000
_cell.angle_alpha   90.00
_cell.angle_beta   90.00
_cell.angle_gamma   90.00
#
_symmetry.space_group_name_H-M   'P 1'
#
loop_
_entity.id
_entity.type
_entity.pdbx_description
1 polymer ?
#
loop_
_entity_poly.entity_id
_entity_poly.type
_entity_poly.pdbx_seq_one_letter_code
_entity_poly.pdbx_strand_id
1 'polypeptide(L)'
;MSDFSFNKGKPWKGIFASIGAAVKYVIAPIIIITIIGSFVNEFIGDYLEAARNAVLIFGIPLIVISFFKGFYPKGSQSRLIFAVIATALASLWIWFVLQGGVFELSVEQVSLTVNYSLLVLLFIFVVVLNGVFYVGEYFSYRKEYLSGESIKKGKEEKIVNEGKGITEKSQSTSEPSSPDASTDVKATEEKGKK
;
A
#
# COMPACT_ATOMS: atom_id res chain seq x y z
N MET A 1 14.29 2.30 -13.16
CA MET A 1 13.18 3.13 -12.64
C MET A 1 12.43 2.30 -11.61
N SER A 2 12.44 2.67 -10.33
CA SER A 2 11.74 1.91 -9.29
C SER A 2 10.24 2.22 -9.37
N ASP A 3 9.41 1.18 -9.59
CA ASP A 3 7.94 1.29 -9.50
C ASP A 3 7.48 1.57 -8.05
N PHE A 4 8.38 1.41 -7.08
CA PHE A 4 8.25 1.81 -5.68
C PHE A 4 8.52 3.30 -5.52
N SER A 5 7.54 4.14 -5.84
CA SER A 5 7.56 5.54 -5.44
C SER A 5 6.24 5.96 -4.81
N PHE A 6 6.34 6.62 -3.64
CA PHE A 6 5.17 7.11 -2.91
C PHE A 6 4.37 8.15 -3.70
N ASN A 7 5.03 8.88 -4.61
CA ASN A 7 4.41 9.93 -5.41
C ASN A 7 3.42 9.41 -6.48
N LYS A 8 3.44 8.10 -6.76
CA LYS A 8 2.52 7.45 -7.73
C LYS A 8 1.26 6.88 -7.08
N GLY A 9 1.21 6.81 -5.75
CA GLY A 9 0.12 6.18 -5.02
C GLY A 9 -1.06 7.10 -4.74
N LYS A 10 -2.21 6.49 -4.43
CA LYS A 10 -3.42 7.20 -3.98
C LYS A 10 -3.75 6.80 -2.55
N PRO A 11 -3.39 7.60 -1.52
CA PRO A 11 -3.52 7.21 -0.11
C PRO A 11 -4.96 6.84 0.28
N TRP A 12 -5.95 7.59 -0.21
CA TRP A 12 -7.36 7.33 0.04
C TRP A 12 -7.83 5.94 -0.45
N LYS A 13 -7.28 5.44 -1.58
CA LYS A 13 -7.57 4.08 -2.06
C LYS A 13 -6.94 3.01 -1.17
N GLY A 14 -5.76 3.29 -0.62
CA GLY A 14 -5.12 2.44 0.37
C GLY A 14 -5.96 2.31 1.64
N ILE A 15 -6.47 3.43 2.15
CA ILE A 15 -7.33 3.46 3.35
C ILE A 15 -8.60 2.64 3.16
N PHE A 16 -9.30 2.79 2.04
CA PHE A 16 -10.49 1.95 1.80
C PHE A 16 -10.16 0.48 1.64
N ALA A 17 -9.03 0.15 1.02
CA ALA A 17 -8.59 -1.24 0.89
C ALA A 17 -8.26 -1.85 2.26
N SER A 18 -7.64 -1.10 3.17
CA SER A 18 -7.33 -1.57 4.52
C SER A 18 -8.59 -1.70 5.39
N ILE A 19 -9.56 -0.79 5.28
CA ILE A 19 -10.86 -0.92 5.95
C ILE A 19 -11.59 -2.18 5.48
N GLY A 20 -11.67 -2.39 4.16
CA GLY A 20 -12.28 -3.59 3.60
C GLY A 20 -11.59 -4.87 4.07
N ALA A 21 -10.26 -4.86 4.17
CA ALA A 21 -9.49 -5.97 4.71
C ALA A 21 -9.73 -6.17 6.21
N ALA A 22 -9.83 -5.11 7.00
CA ALA A 22 -10.11 -5.20 8.44
C ALA A 22 -11.47 -5.84 8.70
N VAL A 23 -12.49 -5.43 7.95
CA VAL A 23 -13.83 -6.02 8.03
C VAL A 23 -13.76 -7.50 7.67
N LYS A 24 -13.14 -7.83 6.54
CA LYS A 24 -13.11 -9.20 5.99
C LYS A 24 -12.29 -10.19 6.83
N TYR A 25 -11.09 -9.79 7.26
CA TYR A 25 -10.11 -10.71 7.84
C TYR A 25 -10.00 -10.62 9.36
N VAL A 26 -10.61 -9.60 10.00
CA VAL A 26 -10.55 -9.42 11.46
C VAL A 26 -11.95 -9.30 12.06
N ILE A 27 -12.71 -8.28 11.69
CA ILE A 27 -13.97 -7.94 12.37
C ILE A 27 -15.01 -9.04 12.18
N ALA A 28 -15.32 -9.41 10.93
CA ALA A 28 -16.33 -10.44 10.65
C ALA A 28 -15.95 -11.81 11.26
N PRO A 29 -14.71 -12.31 11.11
CA PRO A 29 -14.27 -13.55 11.77
C PRO A 29 -14.37 -13.49 13.31
N ILE A 30 -13.97 -12.40 13.95
CA ILE A 30 -14.08 -12.25 15.41
C ILE A 30 -15.55 -12.31 15.86
N ILE A 31 -16.45 -11.63 15.13
CA ILE A 31 -17.89 -11.66 15.42
C ILE A 31 -18.40 -13.10 15.32
N ILE A 32 -18.06 -13.81 14.24
CA ILE A 32 -18.45 -15.21 14.04
C ILE A 32 -17.93 -16.10 15.18
N ILE A 33 -16.65 -16.01 15.51
CA ILE A 33 -16.03 -16.78 16.61
C ILE A 33 -16.72 -16.48 17.94
N THR A 34 -17.02 -15.21 18.23
CA THR A 34 -17.69 -14.80 19.47
C THR A 34 -19.12 -15.34 19.55
N ILE A 35 -19.86 -15.31 18.44
CA ILE A 35 -21.21 -15.87 18.38
C ILE A 35 -21.14 -17.38 18.61
N ILE A 36 -20.28 -18.09 17.90
CA ILE A 36 -20.11 -19.55 18.06
C ILE A 36 -19.71 -19.89 19.49
N GLY A 37 -18.73 -19.19 20.06
CA GLY A 37 -18.30 -19.39 21.45
C GLY A 37 -19.43 -19.25 22.45
N SER A 38 -20.35 -18.32 22.22
CA SER A 38 -21.50 -18.14 23.12
C SER A 38 -22.40 -19.39 23.21
N PHE A 39 -22.34 -20.31 22.25
CA PHE A 39 -23.13 -21.55 22.23
C PHE A 39 -22.35 -22.81 22.62
N VAL A 40 -21.06 -22.88 22.30
CA VAL A 40 -20.29 -24.14 22.37
C VAL A 40 -18.93 -24.02 23.07
N ASN A 41 -18.65 -22.92 23.78
CA ASN A 41 -17.35 -22.67 24.41
C ASN A 41 -16.90 -23.79 25.36
N GLU A 42 -17.83 -24.45 26.06
CA GLU A 42 -17.52 -25.56 26.98
C GLU A 42 -16.87 -26.77 26.26
N PHE A 43 -17.17 -26.96 24.97
CA PHE A 43 -16.68 -28.10 24.19
C PHE A 43 -15.47 -27.75 23.31
N ILE A 44 -15.34 -26.48 22.90
CA ILE A 44 -14.37 -26.07 21.87
C ILE A 44 -13.62 -24.78 22.20
N GLY A 45 -13.56 -24.40 23.48
CA GLY A 45 -12.94 -23.14 23.93
C GLY A 45 -11.51 -22.96 23.39
N ASP A 46 -10.65 -23.97 23.54
CA ASP A 46 -9.27 -23.93 23.06
C ASP A 46 -9.18 -23.73 21.54
N TYR A 47 -10.09 -24.36 20.78
CA TYR A 47 -10.17 -24.21 19.33
C TYR A 47 -10.54 -22.77 18.93
N LEU A 48 -11.53 -22.20 19.62
CA LEU A 48 -11.99 -20.84 19.36
C LEU A 48 -10.94 -19.81 19.77
N GLU A 49 -10.23 -20.03 20.86
CA GLU A 49 -9.14 -19.16 21.30
C GLU A 49 -7.97 -19.19 20.30
N ALA A 50 -7.55 -20.38 19.87
CA ALA A 50 -6.52 -20.53 18.84
C ALA A 50 -6.94 -19.88 17.51
N ALA A 51 -8.19 -20.06 17.08
CA ALA A 51 -8.74 -19.42 15.88
C ALA A 51 -8.75 -17.89 16.03
N ARG A 52 -9.16 -17.36 17.20
CA ARG A 52 -9.14 -15.93 17.50
C ARG A 52 -7.73 -15.35 17.43
N ASN A 53 -6.76 -16.05 18.02
CA ASN A 53 -5.37 -15.64 18.01
C ASN A 53 -4.81 -15.64 16.58
N ALA A 54 -5.12 -16.67 15.78
CA ALA A 54 -4.77 -16.71 14.36
C ALA A 54 -5.37 -15.53 13.58
N VAL A 55 -6.65 -15.21 13.81
CA VAL A 55 -7.30 -14.05 13.19
C VAL A 55 -6.53 -12.75 13.48
N LEU A 56 -6.09 -12.54 14.73
CA LEU A 56 -5.36 -11.32 15.10
C LEU A 56 -3.94 -11.30 14.52
N ILE A 57 -3.20 -12.40 14.67
CA ILE A 57 -1.80 -12.53 14.24
C ILE A 57 -1.68 -12.33 12.72
N PHE A 58 -2.55 -12.96 11.94
CA PHE A 58 -2.49 -12.91 10.47
C PHE A 58 -3.35 -11.78 9.88
N GLY A 59 -4.43 -11.39 10.55
CA GLY A 59 -5.34 -10.35 10.07
C GLY A 59 -4.72 -8.95 10.13
N ILE A 60 -3.94 -8.62 11.15
CA ILE A 60 -3.29 -7.30 11.26
C ILE A 60 -2.31 -7.07 10.09
N PRO A 61 -1.35 -7.97 9.79
CA PRO A 61 -0.49 -7.80 8.64
C PRO A 61 -1.26 -7.78 7.31
N LEU A 62 -2.36 -8.53 7.17
CA LEU A 62 -3.23 -8.46 5.99
C LEU A 62 -3.83 -7.07 5.77
N ILE A 63 -4.21 -6.37 6.83
CA ILE A 63 -4.72 -4.99 6.76
C ILE A 63 -3.63 -4.06 6.21
N VAL A 64 -2.42 -4.16 6.76
CA VAL A 64 -1.26 -3.34 6.34
C VAL A 64 -0.89 -3.62 4.88
N ILE A 65 -0.79 -4.88 4.48
CA ILE A 65 -0.47 -5.24 3.10
C ILE A 65 -1.59 -4.80 2.14
N SER A 66 -2.85 -4.88 2.57
CA SER A 66 -4.00 -4.42 1.78
C SER A 66 -3.98 -2.91 1.55
N PHE A 67 -3.48 -2.13 2.52
CA PHE A 67 -3.23 -0.69 2.32
C PHE A 67 -2.28 -0.47 1.14
N PHE A 68 -1.10 -1.11 1.16
CA PHE A 68 -0.11 -0.95 0.10
C PHE A 68 -0.63 -1.45 -1.26
N LYS A 69 -1.35 -2.58 -1.28
CA LYS A 69 -2.02 -3.08 -2.49
C LYS A 69 -3.02 -2.06 -3.07
N GLY A 70 -3.79 -1.38 -2.22
CA GLY A 70 -4.74 -0.35 -2.63
C GLY A 70 -4.09 0.99 -3.01
N PHE A 71 -2.95 1.30 -2.39
CA PHE A 71 -2.18 2.52 -2.60
C PHE A 71 -1.61 2.59 -4.02
N TYR A 72 -1.06 1.48 -4.53
CA TYR A 72 -0.45 1.46 -5.85
C TYR A 72 -1.50 1.35 -6.99
N PRO A 73 -1.30 2.09 -8.10
CA PRO A 73 -2.19 2.04 -9.26
C PRO A 73 -2.12 0.68 -9.98
N LYS A 74 -3.16 0.39 -10.77
CA LYS A 74 -3.21 -0.80 -11.64
C LYS A 74 -2.05 -0.79 -12.65
N GLY A 75 -1.48 -1.96 -12.96
CA GLY A 75 -0.34 -2.11 -13.87
C GLY A 75 1.05 -1.84 -13.27
N SER A 76 1.14 -1.37 -12.02
CA SER A 76 2.40 -1.22 -11.29
C SER A 76 2.93 -2.56 -10.76
N GLN A 77 4.25 -2.78 -10.81
CA GLN A 77 4.88 -3.97 -10.23
C GLN A 77 4.69 -4.06 -8.72
N SER A 78 4.74 -2.93 -8.01
CA SER A 78 4.56 -2.89 -6.56
C SER A 78 3.19 -3.41 -6.15
N ARG A 79 2.12 -3.02 -6.86
CA ARG A 79 0.76 -3.53 -6.62
C ARG A 79 0.69 -5.05 -6.77
N LEU A 80 1.34 -5.61 -7.79
CA LEU A 80 1.38 -7.05 -8.03
C LEU A 80 2.07 -7.78 -6.87
N ILE A 81 3.24 -7.31 -6.45
CA ILE A 81 4.00 -7.92 -5.34
C ILE A 81 3.17 -7.92 -4.06
N PHE A 82 2.56 -6.78 -3.70
CA PHE A 82 1.68 -6.72 -2.52
C PHE A 82 0.43 -7.61 -2.67
N ALA A 83 -0.11 -7.78 -3.88
CA ALA A 83 -1.23 -8.70 -4.12
C ALA A 83 -0.82 -10.18 -3.93
N VAL A 84 0.36 -10.56 -4.42
CA VAL A 84 0.91 -11.92 -4.24
C VAL A 84 1.17 -12.19 -2.76
N ILE A 85 1.82 -11.27 -2.05
CA ILE A 85 2.06 -11.38 -0.61
C ILE A 85 0.74 -11.47 0.17
N ALA A 86 -0.25 -10.62 -0.17
CA ALA A 86 -1.57 -10.67 0.45
C ALA A 86 -2.27 -12.02 0.22
N THR A 87 -2.13 -12.60 -0.97
CA THR A 87 -2.74 -13.89 -1.33
C THR A 87 -2.09 -15.04 -0.53
N ALA A 88 -0.76 -15.05 -0.45
CA ALA A 88 -0.04 -16.04 0.34
C ALA A 88 -0.42 -15.94 1.83
N LEU A 89 -0.44 -14.72 2.37
CA LEU A 89 -0.80 -14.48 3.76
C LEU A 89 -2.27 -14.81 4.04
N ALA A 90 -3.19 -14.54 3.10
CA ALA A 90 -4.59 -14.92 3.23
C ALA A 90 -4.77 -16.46 3.21
N SER A 91 -3.94 -17.17 2.45
CA SER A 91 -3.94 -18.64 2.44
C SER A 91 -3.51 -19.21 3.79
N LEU A 92 -2.45 -18.64 4.39
CA LEU A 92 -2.03 -18.97 5.76
C LEU A 92 -3.12 -18.63 6.78
N TRP A 93 -3.74 -17.45 6.65
CA TRP A 93 -4.84 -17.04 7.51
C TRP A 93 -5.97 -18.07 7.51
N ILE A 94 -6.42 -18.54 6.33
CA ILE A 94 -7.44 -19.59 6.22
C ILE A 94 -6.99 -20.87 6.93
N TRP A 95 -5.75 -21.30 6.65
CA TRP A 95 -5.21 -22.53 7.21
C TRP A 95 -5.19 -22.51 8.75
N PHE A 96 -4.67 -21.45 9.36
CA PHE A 96 -4.55 -21.37 10.81
C PHE A 96 -5.88 -21.09 11.52
N VAL A 97 -6.76 -20.28 10.92
CA VAL A 97 -8.09 -20.02 11.51
C VAL A 97 -8.97 -21.26 11.51
N LEU A 98 -8.85 -22.11 10.48
CA LEU A 98 -9.56 -23.39 10.38
C LEU A 98 -8.74 -24.59 10.89
N GLN A 99 -7.60 -24.34 11.53
CA GLN A 99 -6.70 -25.38 12.07
C GLN A 99 -6.39 -26.54 11.10
N GLY A 100 -6.17 -26.23 9.82
CA GLY A 100 -5.90 -27.23 8.79
C GLY A 100 -7.10 -28.14 8.46
N GLY A 101 -8.28 -27.87 9.02
CA GLY A 101 -9.51 -28.63 8.78
C GLY A 101 -9.63 -29.90 9.60
N VAL A 102 -8.91 -30.00 10.73
CA VAL A 102 -9.10 -31.06 11.71
C VAL A 102 -9.73 -30.46 12.95
N PHE A 103 -10.77 -31.11 13.45
CA PHE A 103 -11.49 -30.66 14.63
C PHE A 103 -11.80 -31.86 15.49
N GLU A 104 -11.35 -31.82 16.74
CA GLU A 104 -11.53 -32.91 17.71
C GLU A 104 -12.43 -32.42 18.84
N LEU A 105 -13.60 -33.02 18.95
CA LEU A 105 -14.50 -32.86 20.09
C LEU A 105 -14.22 -33.97 21.08
N SER A 106 -13.85 -33.61 22.31
CA SER A 106 -13.72 -34.56 23.40
C SER A 106 -14.87 -34.37 24.36
N VAL A 107 -15.78 -35.34 24.44
CA VAL A 107 -16.88 -35.35 25.40
C VAL A 107 -16.69 -36.57 26.30
N GLU A 108 -16.32 -36.32 27.56
CA GLU A 108 -16.01 -37.34 28.56
C GLU A 108 -14.92 -38.33 28.10
N GLN A 109 -15.32 -39.50 27.59
CA GLN A 109 -14.43 -40.59 27.16
C GLN A 109 -14.53 -40.87 25.65
N VAL A 110 -15.36 -40.12 24.92
CA VAL A 110 -15.54 -40.27 23.48
C VAL A 110 -14.94 -39.07 22.77
N SER A 111 -13.93 -39.34 21.93
CA SER A 111 -13.38 -38.36 21.00
C SER A 111 -14.03 -38.51 19.62
N LEU A 112 -14.59 -37.42 19.10
CA LEU A 112 -15.09 -37.31 17.74
C LEU A 112 -14.14 -36.41 16.95
N THR A 113 -13.40 -36.99 16.00
CA THR A 113 -12.57 -36.24 15.06
C THR A 113 -13.32 -36.04 13.76
N VAL A 114 -13.54 -34.78 13.38
CA VAL A 114 -14.12 -34.40 12.10
C VAL A 114 -13.01 -33.83 11.22
N ASN A 115 -12.76 -34.47 10.08
CA ASN A 115 -11.81 -34.00 9.07
C ASN A 115 -12.55 -33.36 7.90
N TYR A 116 -12.31 -32.07 7.70
CA TYR A 116 -12.80 -31.26 6.59
C TYR A 116 -11.65 -30.51 5.89
N SER A 117 -10.42 -31.03 5.97
CA SER A 117 -9.23 -30.43 5.33
C SER A 117 -9.39 -30.18 3.83
N LEU A 118 -10.14 -31.03 3.12
CA LEU A 118 -10.43 -30.85 1.71
C LEU A 118 -11.24 -29.56 1.44
N LEU A 119 -12.15 -29.19 2.34
CA LEU A 119 -12.91 -27.94 2.25
C LEU A 119 -12.00 -26.73 2.50
N VAL A 120 -11.07 -26.84 3.45
CA VAL A 120 -10.07 -25.80 3.72
C VAL A 120 -9.18 -25.57 2.49
N LEU A 121 -8.69 -26.66 1.87
CA LEU A 121 -7.91 -26.59 0.64
C LEU A 121 -8.70 -25.96 -0.51
N LEU A 122 -10.00 -26.25 -0.62
CA LEU A 122 -10.87 -25.61 -1.61
C LEU A 122 -10.96 -24.09 -1.41
N PHE A 123 -11.10 -23.62 -0.16
CA PHE A 123 -11.11 -22.17 0.12
C PHE A 123 -9.76 -21.52 -0.21
N ILE A 124 -8.64 -22.18 0.12
CA ILE A 124 -7.31 -21.70 -0.24
C ILE A 124 -7.16 -21.63 -1.76
N PHE A 125 -7.64 -22.65 -2.49
CA PHE A 125 -7.61 -22.67 -3.95
C PHE A 125 -8.37 -21.48 -4.56
N VAL A 126 -9.56 -21.15 -4.04
CA VAL A 126 -10.31 -19.95 -4.49
C VAL A 126 -9.52 -18.66 -4.24
N VAL A 127 -8.83 -18.55 -3.10
CA VAL A 127 -7.98 -17.39 -2.80
C VAL A 127 -6.80 -17.32 -3.78
N VAL A 128 -6.15 -18.44 -4.06
CA VAL A 128 -5.04 -18.51 -5.03
C VAL A 128 -5.51 -18.12 -6.44
N LEU A 129 -6.68 -18.59 -6.88
CA LEU A 129 -7.27 -18.17 -8.17
C LEU A 129 -7.50 -16.65 -8.23
N ASN A 130 -7.98 -16.06 -7.14
CA ASN A 130 -8.10 -14.61 -7.06
C ASN A 130 -6.71 -13.92 -7.12
N GLY A 131 -5.68 -14.54 -6.54
CA GLY A 131 -4.27 -14.15 -6.73
C GLY A 131 -3.85 -14.11 -8.19
N VAL A 132 -4.17 -15.16 -8.96
CA VAL A 132 -3.88 -15.27 -10.40
C VAL A 132 -4.57 -14.16 -11.20
N PHE A 133 -5.79 -13.77 -10.81
CA PHE A 133 -6.48 -12.64 -11.43
C PHE A 133 -5.68 -11.33 -11.34
N TYR A 134 -4.97 -11.08 -10.23
CA TYR A 134 -4.09 -9.90 -10.11
C TYR A 134 -2.88 -9.96 -11.04
N VAL A 135 -2.36 -11.15 -11.33
CA VAL A 135 -1.32 -11.35 -12.35
C VAL A 135 -1.86 -10.97 -13.73
N GLY A 136 -3.07 -11.42 -14.07
CA GLY A 136 -3.75 -11.02 -15.29
C GLY A 136 -4.01 -9.50 -15.38
N GLU A 137 -4.46 -8.88 -14.28
CA GLU A 137 -4.63 -7.42 -14.18
C GLU A 137 -3.30 -6.71 -14.46
N TYR A 138 -2.18 -7.20 -13.91
CA TYR A 138 -0.87 -6.62 -14.18
C TYR A 138 -0.53 -6.62 -15.67
N PHE A 139 -0.61 -7.78 -16.34
CA PHE A 139 -0.26 -7.87 -17.76
C PHE A 139 -1.17 -7.03 -18.66
N SER A 140 -2.48 -6.99 -18.37
CA SER A 140 -3.44 -6.22 -19.16
C SER A 140 -3.20 -4.71 -19.07
N TYR A 141 -2.99 -4.18 -17.86
CA TYR A 141 -2.86 -2.74 -17.64
C TYR A 141 -1.41 -2.23 -17.72
N ARG A 142 -0.42 -3.12 -17.90
CA ARG A 142 1.00 -2.71 -17.95
C ARG A 142 1.29 -1.75 -19.11
N LYS A 143 0.75 -2.04 -20.30
CA LYS A 143 0.98 -1.19 -21.49
C LYS A 143 0.43 0.22 -21.29
N GLU A 144 -0.79 0.32 -20.78
CA GLU A 144 -1.46 1.58 -20.48
C GLU A 144 -0.72 2.38 -19.40
N TYR A 145 -0.25 1.69 -18.35
CA TYR A 145 0.55 2.29 -17.29
C TYR A 145 1.85 2.92 -17.82
N LEU A 146 2.57 2.21 -18.68
CA LEU A 146 3.82 2.71 -19.28
C LEU A 146 3.59 3.88 -20.25
N SER A 147 2.51 3.85 -21.05
CA SER A 147 2.16 4.96 -21.94
C SER A 147 1.68 6.20 -21.19
N GLY A 148 0.95 6.04 -20.09
CA GLY A 148 0.53 7.17 -19.26
C GLY A 148 1.71 7.84 -18.55
N GLU A 149 2.74 7.07 -18.19
CA GLU A 149 3.95 7.58 -17.56
C GLU A 149 4.83 8.38 -18.53
N SER A 150 4.94 7.94 -19.79
CA SER A 150 5.69 8.67 -20.82
C SER A 150 5.03 10.00 -21.19
N ILE A 151 3.70 10.06 -21.27
CA ILE A 151 2.96 11.30 -21.56
C ILE A 151 3.15 12.33 -20.42
N LYS A 152 3.14 11.90 -19.16
CA LYS A 152 3.37 12.80 -18.02
C LYS A 152 4.79 13.38 -18.02
N LYS A 153 5.80 12.55 -18.25
CA LYS A 153 7.19 13.01 -18.35
C LYS A 153 7.39 14.03 -19.47
N GLY A 154 6.82 13.76 -20.65
CA GLY A 154 6.92 14.71 -21.77
C GLY A 154 6.26 16.06 -21.50
N LYS A 155 5.16 16.10 -20.73
CA LYS A 155 4.54 17.37 -20.31
C LYS A 155 5.38 18.13 -19.28
N GLU A 156 5.92 17.45 -18.27
CA GLU A 156 6.79 18.08 -17.27
C GLU A 156 8.07 18.64 -17.89
N GLU A 157 8.69 17.90 -18.81
CA GLU A 157 9.89 18.34 -19.53
C GLU A 157 9.60 19.55 -20.43
N LYS A 158 8.42 19.61 -21.04
CA LYS A 158 7.98 20.77 -21.83
C LYS A 158 7.76 22.02 -20.97
N ILE A 159 7.15 21.88 -19.79
CA ILE A 159 6.91 22.98 -18.84
C ILE A 159 8.23 23.50 -18.25
N VAL A 160 9.18 22.61 -17.93
CA VAL A 160 10.51 23.00 -17.42
C VAL A 160 11.32 23.75 -18.48
N ASN A 161 11.26 23.31 -19.75
CA ASN A 161 11.93 24.00 -20.84
C ASN A 161 11.30 25.36 -21.19
N GLU A 162 9.96 25.47 -21.16
CA GLU A 162 9.28 26.77 -21.33
C GLU A 162 9.59 27.74 -20.18
N GLY A 163 9.69 27.25 -18.94
CA GLY A 163 10.07 28.08 -17.78
C GLY A 163 11.51 28.61 -17.85
N LYS A 164 12.47 27.80 -18.33
CA LYS A 164 13.87 28.23 -18.51
C LYS A 164 14.06 29.26 -19.63
N GLY A 165 13.29 29.16 -20.72
CA GLY A 165 13.35 30.12 -21.84
C GLY A 165 12.92 31.54 -21.47
N ILE A 166 12.15 31.71 -20.40
CA ILE A 166 11.74 33.03 -19.88
C ILE A 166 12.84 33.65 -19.02
N THR A 167 13.67 32.85 -18.34
CA THR A 167 14.74 33.36 -17.47
C THR A 167 15.96 33.88 -18.24
N GLU A 168 16.31 33.28 -19.38
CA GLU A 168 17.44 33.76 -20.22
C GLU A 168 17.14 35.07 -20.95
N LYS A 169 15.87 35.35 -21.30
CA LYS A 169 15.49 36.59 -22.01
C LYS A 169 15.55 37.86 -21.15
N SER A 170 15.59 37.74 -19.83
CA SER A 170 15.67 38.89 -18.92
C SER A 170 17.09 39.35 -18.60
N GLN A 171 18.14 38.67 -19.10
CA GLN A 171 19.54 39.01 -18.79
C GLN A 171 20.33 39.62 -19.98
N SER A 172 19.69 39.83 -21.14
CA SER A 172 20.32 40.36 -22.37
C SER A 172 20.00 41.84 -22.68
N THR A 173 19.51 42.62 -21.71
CA THR A 173 19.21 44.06 -21.92
C THR A 173 19.76 44.91 -20.78
N SER A 174 21.08 44.94 -20.60
CA SER A 174 21.74 46.00 -19.82
C SER A 174 23.17 46.17 -20.32
N GLU A 175 23.30 46.82 -21.47
CA GLU A 175 24.54 47.44 -21.90
C GLU A 175 24.37 48.96 -21.67
N PRO A 176 25.07 49.57 -20.71
CA PRO A 176 25.31 50.99 -20.73
C PRO A 176 26.74 51.27 -21.15
N SER A 177 26.83 51.96 -22.28
CA SER A 177 27.95 52.73 -22.78
C SER A 177 28.71 53.50 -21.70
N SER A 178 30.03 53.41 -21.78
CA SER A 178 31.02 54.33 -21.18
C SER A 178 30.69 55.81 -21.49
N PRO A 179 31.02 56.74 -20.58
CA PRO A 179 32.09 57.68 -20.92
C PRO A 179 33.05 58.06 -19.76
N ASP A 180 34.18 58.58 -20.21
CA ASP A 180 35.37 59.12 -19.54
C ASP A 180 35.20 60.18 -18.44
N ALA A 181 36.33 60.37 -17.75
CA ALA A 181 36.90 61.65 -17.27
C ALA A 181 36.61 62.10 -15.81
N SER A 182 37.67 61.93 -15.00
CA SER A 182 38.33 62.91 -14.11
C SER A 182 37.52 63.99 -13.38
N THR A 183 37.84 64.16 -12.09
CA THR A 183 38.23 65.38 -11.33
C THR A 183 37.72 65.21 -9.89
N ASP A 184 38.53 64.83 -8.91
CA ASP A 184 39.39 65.68 -8.07
C ASP A 184 38.63 66.65 -7.13
N VAL A 185 39.15 66.78 -5.91
CA VAL A 185 38.95 67.86 -4.92
C VAL A 185 37.92 67.71 -3.77
N LYS A 186 38.53 67.69 -2.56
CA LYS A 186 38.18 68.31 -1.25
C LYS A 186 37.55 67.51 -0.10
N ALA A 187 38.43 67.31 0.87
CA ALA A 187 38.21 67.24 2.31
C ALA A 187 37.28 68.33 2.88
N THR A 188 36.54 67.97 3.93
CA THR A 188 36.31 68.84 5.10
C THR A 188 36.08 67.96 6.34
N GLU A 189 36.89 68.21 7.37
CA GLU A 189 36.66 67.85 8.77
C GLU A 189 35.31 68.42 9.26
N GLU A 190 34.60 67.72 10.15
CA GLU A 190 34.21 68.37 11.41
C GLU A 190 33.90 67.38 12.55
N LYS A 191 34.23 67.86 13.74
CA LYS A 191 34.32 67.21 15.05
C LYS A 191 33.02 67.35 15.85
N GLY A 192 32.94 66.58 16.95
CA GLY A 192 32.18 66.91 18.16
C GLY A 192 30.97 66.00 18.35
N LYS A 193 30.93 65.03 19.28
CA LYS A 193 31.23 65.03 20.72
C LYS A 193 30.31 65.95 21.53
N LYS A 194 29.12 65.44 21.89
CA LYS A 194 28.66 65.30 23.27
C LYS A 194 27.41 64.42 23.34
#